data_AF-A0AA39VIW4-F1
#
_entry.id   AF-A0AA39VIW4-F1
#
_cell.length_a   1.000
_cell.length_b   1.000
_cell.length_c   1.000
_cell.angle_alpha   90.00
_cell.angle_beta   90.00
_cell.angle_gamma   90.00
#
_symmetry.space_group_name_H-M   'P 1'
#
loop_
_entity.id
_entity.type
_entity.pdbx_description
1 polymer ?
#
loop_
_entity_poly.entity_id
_entity_poly.type
_entity_poly.pdbx_seq_one_letter_code
_entity_poly.pdbx_strand_id
1 'polypeptide(L)'
;MLSIGGVDGCYSLSSADDARSVADYLWNNFLGGQSNSRPLGDAVLDGIDFDIEQGELHYAALARRLFERGKRSRKKVYLTAAPQCQRLNRALSTGLFDYVWVQFYNNPTCEYSSSNPNKYKNSWKK
;
A
#
# COMPACT_ATOMS: atom_id res chain seq x y z
N MET A 1 0.28 6.98 9.66
CA MET A 1 0.03 6.00 8.59
C MET A 1 0.05 4.60 9.19
N LEU A 2 -0.75 3.67 8.67
CA LEU A 2 -0.67 2.24 8.98
C LEU A 2 -0.20 1.50 7.73
N SER A 3 0.85 0.69 7.84
CA SER A 3 1.28 -0.19 6.75
C SER A 3 0.57 -1.53 6.81
N ILE A 4 0.23 -2.06 5.63
CA ILE A 4 -0.36 -3.40 5.43
C ILE A 4 0.57 -4.25 4.56
N GLY A 5 0.65 -5.54 4.89
CA GLY A 5 1.55 -6.48 4.24
C GLY A 5 2.82 -6.71 5.06
N GLY A 6 3.98 -6.46 4.45
CA GLY A 6 5.31 -6.73 4.99
C GLY A 6 5.91 -8.04 4.47
N VAL A 7 7.15 -8.32 4.89
CA VAL A 7 7.91 -9.50 4.45
C VAL A 7 7.40 -10.81 5.05
N ASP A 8 6.81 -10.77 6.24
CA ASP A 8 6.40 -11.96 7.00
C ASP A 8 4.89 -12.18 6.99
N GLY A 9 4.49 -13.45 7.14
CA GLY A 9 3.09 -13.87 7.22
C GLY A 9 2.47 -14.24 5.86
N CYS A 10 1.31 -14.89 5.93
CA CYS A 10 0.53 -15.26 4.75
C CYS A 10 -0.66 -14.31 4.62
N TYR A 11 -0.60 -13.40 3.66
CA TYR A 11 -1.70 -12.46 3.38
C TYR A 11 -2.00 -12.39 1.88
N SER A 12 -3.29 -12.27 1.56
CA SER A 12 -3.78 -12.04 0.22
C SER A 12 -5.18 -11.44 0.28
N LEU A 13 -5.65 -10.95 -0.86
CA LEU A 13 -7.04 -10.55 -1.05
C LEU A 13 -7.65 -11.50 -2.08
N SER A 14 -8.65 -12.26 -1.67
CA SER A 14 -9.22 -13.36 -2.48
C SER A 14 -10.11 -12.88 -3.62
N SER A 15 -10.65 -11.66 -3.51
CA SER A 15 -11.54 -11.06 -4.51
C SER A 15 -11.62 -9.54 -4.37
N ALA A 16 -12.29 -8.89 -5.32
CA ALA A 16 -12.58 -7.45 -5.22
C ALA A 16 -13.52 -7.10 -4.06
N ASP A 17 -14.44 -8.01 -3.69
CA ASP A 17 -15.36 -7.80 -2.57
C ASP A 17 -14.67 -7.99 -1.23
N ASP A 18 -13.78 -8.96 -1.14
CA ASP A 18 -12.88 -9.13 0.00
C ASP A 18 -12.02 -7.87 0.21
N ALA A 19 -11.39 -7.38 -0.87
CA ALA A 19 -10.62 -6.13 -0.84
C ALA A 19 -11.43 -4.90 -0.36
N ARG A 20 -12.71 -4.80 -0.78
CA ARG A 20 -13.61 -3.73 -0.31
C ARG A 20 -13.97 -3.88 1.16
N SER A 21 -14.14 -5.13 1.63
CA SER A 21 -14.46 -5.44 3.01
C SER A 21 -13.28 -5.09 3.92
N VAL A 22 -12.06 -5.44 3.51
CA VAL A 22 -10.82 -5.02 4.20
C VAL A 22 -10.67 -3.49 4.20
N ALA A 23 -10.95 -2.81 3.09
CA ALA A 23 -10.92 -1.34 3.06
C ALA A 23 -11.92 -0.70 4.04
N ASP A 24 -13.14 -1.25 4.13
CA ASP A 24 -14.15 -0.76 5.07
C ASP A 24 -13.75 -1.05 6.53
N TYR A 25 -13.11 -2.18 6.80
CA TYR A 25 -12.52 -2.48 8.09
C TYR A 25 -11.42 -1.46 8.45
N LEU A 26 -10.46 -1.21 7.55
CA LEU A 26 -9.39 -0.23 7.77
C LEU A 26 -9.96 1.17 8.02
N TRP A 27 -10.97 1.56 7.25
CA TRP A 27 -11.64 2.84 7.41
C TRP A 27 -12.27 3.01 8.80
N ASN A 28 -13.02 2.00 9.25
CA ASN A 28 -13.77 2.03 10.50
C ASN A 28 -12.88 1.92 11.76
N ASN A 29 -11.77 1.20 11.67
CA ASN A 29 -10.95 0.87 12.83
C ASN A 29 -9.72 1.77 12.99
N PHE A 30 -9.20 2.35 11.90
CA PHE A 30 -7.93 3.10 11.92
C PHE A 30 -8.01 4.50 11.30
N LEU A 31 -9.02 4.76 10.46
CA LEU A 31 -9.20 6.06 9.81
C LEU A 31 -10.44 6.77 10.35
N GLY A 32 -11.18 7.49 9.49
CA GLY A 32 -12.27 8.39 9.85
C GLY A 32 -13.63 7.72 10.05
N GLY A 33 -13.71 6.39 10.03
CA GLY A 33 -14.93 5.66 10.37
C GLY A 33 -15.05 5.39 11.87
N GLN A 34 -16.07 4.62 12.24
CA GLN A 34 -16.38 4.27 13.62
C GLN A 34 -16.46 2.75 13.79
N SER A 35 -16.02 2.26 14.94
CA SER A 35 -16.04 0.85 15.34
C SER A 35 -16.13 0.76 16.85
N ASN A 36 -16.78 -0.28 17.37
CA ASN A 36 -16.89 -0.54 18.81
C ASN A 36 -15.56 -0.97 19.44
N SER A 37 -14.61 -1.43 18.62
CA SER A 37 -13.27 -1.80 19.07
C SER A 37 -12.26 -1.25 18.06
N ARG A 38 -11.44 -0.29 18.49
CA ARG A 38 -10.37 0.30 17.68
C ARG A 38 -9.01 -0.17 18.22
N PRO A 39 -8.21 -0.90 17.43
CA PRO A 39 -6.97 -1.49 17.93
C PRO A 39 -5.92 -0.48 18.43
N LEU A 40 -5.95 0.74 17.89
CA LEU A 40 -5.06 1.84 18.31
C LEU A 40 -5.81 2.92 19.12
N GLY A 41 -6.92 2.54 19.77
CA GLY A 41 -7.76 3.46 20.53
C GLY A 41 -8.36 4.56 19.65
N ASP A 42 -8.37 5.79 20.19
CA ASP A 42 -8.99 6.96 19.53
C ASP A 42 -8.16 7.56 18.39
N ALA A 43 -6.98 6.99 18.11
CA ALA A 43 -6.12 7.47 17.04
C ALA A 43 -6.83 7.40 15.68
N VAL A 44 -6.81 8.51 14.94
CA VAL A 44 -7.29 8.60 13.56
C VAL A 44 -6.10 8.84 12.67
N LEU A 45 -5.68 7.80 11.94
CA LEU A 45 -4.52 7.89 11.07
C LEU A 45 -4.83 8.66 9.78
N ASP A 46 -3.77 9.17 9.15
CA ASP A 46 -3.87 9.95 7.92
C ASP A 46 -4.01 9.09 6.66
N GLY A 47 -3.67 7.80 6.73
CA GLY A 47 -3.58 6.97 5.53
C GLY A 47 -3.05 5.57 5.74
N ILE A 48 -3.02 4.82 4.62
CA ILE A 48 -2.62 3.43 4.54
C ILE A 48 -1.44 3.29 3.58
N ASP A 49 -0.39 2.62 4.04
CA ASP A 49 0.78 2.25 3.26
C ASP A 49 0.65 0.79 2.78
N PHE A 50 0.89 0.56 1.50
CA PHE A 50 0.77 -0.73 0.83
C PHE A 50 2.17 -1.30 0.65
N ASP A 51 2.68 -1.95 1.69
CA ASP A 51 3.91 -2.72 1.66
C ASP A 51 3.63 -4.17 1.26
N ILE A 52 3.14 -4.33 0.02
CA ILE A 52 2.68 -5.61 -0.49
C ILE A 52 3.85 -6.32 -1.17
N GLU A 53 4.52 -7.19 -0.41
CA GLU A 53 5.64 -8.00 -0.89
C GLU A 53 5.21 -9.39 -1.37
N GLN A 54 4.07 -9.86 -0.88
CA GLN A 54 3.50 -11.17 -1.18
C GLN A 54 2.01 -11.05 -1.57
N GLY A 55 1.53 -11.99 -2.39
CA GLY A 55 0.10 -12.09 -2.72
C GLY A 55 -0.34 -11.60 -4.10
N GLU A 56 -1.63 -11.79 -4.34
CA GLU A 56 -2.30 -11.72 -5.66
C GLU A 56 -3.00 -10.37 -5.96
N LEU A 57 -4.01 -10.42 -6.81
CA LEU A 57 -4.76 -9.32 -7.39
C LEU A 57 -5.62 -8.59 -6.33
N HIS A 58 -6.29 -7.51 -6.74
CA HIS A 58 -7.33 -6.80 -5.98
C HIS A 58 -6.90 -5.67 -5.03
N TYR A 59 -5.62 -5.41 -4.79
CA TYR A 59 -5.18 -4.21 -4.05
C TYR A 59 -5.63 -2.88 -4.70
N ALA A 60 -5.84 -2.88 -6.02
CA ALA A 60 -6.45 -1.74 -6.72
C ALA A 60 -7.91 -1.47 -6.27
N ALA A 61 -8.69 -2.52 -5.97
CA ALA A 61 -10.04 -2.37 -5.45
C ALA A 61 -10.02 -1.84 -4.01
N LEU A 62 -9.06 -2.29 -3.19
CA LEU A 62 -8.83 -1.77 -1.83
C LEU A 62 -8.52 -0.27 -1.88
N ALA A 63 -7.54 0.14 -2.70
CA ALA A 63 -7.14 1.54 -2.87
C ALA A 63 -8.31 2.43 -3.32
N ARG A 64 -9.07 2.00 -4.35
CA ARG A 64 -10.27 2.71 -4.82
C ARG A 64 -11.31 2.86 -3.72
N ARG A 65 -11.56 1.82 -2.92
CA ARG A 65 -12.57 1.88 -1.85
C ARG A 65 -12.17 2.85 -0.74
N LEU A 66 -10.90 2.85 -0.31
CA LEU A 66 -10.40 3.82 0.68
C LEU A 66 -10.51 5.26 0.17
N PHE A 67 -10.15 5.50 -1.10
CA PHE A 67 -10.31 6.81 -1.73
C PHE A 67 -11.77 7.27 -1.71
N GLU A 68 -12.71 6.41 -2.10
CA GLU A 68 -14.15 6.73 -2.09
C GLU A 68 -14.68 7.01 -0.68
N ARG A 69 -14.20 6.29 0.35
CA ARG A 69 -14.55 6.57 1.75
C ARG A 69 -14.07 7.95 2.18
N GLY A 70 -12.81 8.27 1.93
CA GLY A 70 -12.24 9.59 2.22
C GLY A 70 -13.01 10.72 1.54
N LYS A 71 -13.30 10.57 0.24
CA LYS A 71 -14.08 11.53 -0.54
C LYS A 71 -15.48 11.77 0.05
N ARG A 72 -16.21 10.69 0.39
CA ARG A 72 -17.56 10.78 0.99
C ARG A 72 -17.57 11.49 2.33
N SER A 73 -16.54 11.25 3.15
CA SER A 73 -16.40 11.85 4.47
C SER A 73 -15.66 13.19 4.47
N ARG A 74 -15.31 13.73 3.30
CA ARG A 74 -14.51 14.96 3.13
C ARG A 74 -13.19 14.93 3.92
N LYS A 75 -12.61 13.73 4.09
CA LYS A 75 -11.31 13.50 4.75
C LYS A 75 -10.33 13.00 3.70
N LYS A 76 -9.20 13.69 3.54
CA LYS A 76 -8.09 13.16 2.75
C LYS A 76 -7.55 11.90 3.41
N VAL A 77 -7.46 10.82 2.63
CA VAL A 77 -6.77 9.59 2.98
C VAL A 77 -5.52 9.53 2.11
N TYR A 78 -4.35 9.51 2.73
CA TYR A 78 -3.11 9.30 2.00
C TYR A 78 -2.94 7.82 1.68
N LEU A 79 -2.65 7.52 0.42
CA LEU A 79 -2.31 6.16 0.01
C LEU A 79 -0.84 6.14 -0.40
N THR A 80 -0.05 5.29 0.23
CA THR A 80 1.35 5.09 -0.16
C THR A 80 1.62 3.64 -0.49
N ALA A 81 2.69 3.39 -1.23
CA ALA A 81 3.10 2.05 -1.60
C ALA A 81 4.62 1.90 -1.48
N ALA A 82 5.05 0.71 -1.09
CA ALA A 82 6.46 0.32 -1.04
C ALA A 82 6.75 -0.85 -1.99
N PRO A 83 6.63 -0.67 -3.32
CA PRO A 83 6.90 -1.75 -4.26
C PRO A 83 8.38 -2.14 -4.26
N GLN A 84 8.68 -3.41 -4.45
CA GLN A 84 10.04 -3.83 -4.80
C GLN A 84 10.44 -3.28 -6.18
N CYS A 85 11.72 -2.96 -6.37
CA CYS A 85 12.18 -2.35 -7.62
C CYS A 85 11.96 -3.22 -8.88
N GLN A 86 11.76 -4.53 -8.72
CA GLN A 86 11.43 -5.45 -9.82
C GLN A 86 9.92 -5.72 -9.97
N ARG A 87 9.07 -5.31 -9.00
CA ARG A 87 7.62 -5.61 -8.98
C ARG A 87 6.83 -4.34 -8.73
N LEU A 88 6.29 -3.76 -9.80
CA LEU A 88 5.31 -2.69 -9.66
C LEU A 88 3.95 -3.27 -9.30
N ASN A 89 3.39 -2.81 -8.18
CA ASN A 89 2.05 -3.22 -7.74
C ASN A 89 1.00 -2.67 -8.73
N ARG A 90 0.09 -3.52 -9.24
CA ARG A 90 -1.02 -3.09 -10.12
C ARG A 90 -1.89 -2.00 -9.51
N ALA A 91 -1.93 -1.87 -8.18
CA ALA A 91 -2.61 -0.78 -7.52
C ALA A 91 -2.05 0.60 -7.94
N LEU A 92 -0.77 0.71 -8.26
CA LEU A 92 -0.14 1.97 -8.68
C LEU A 92 -0.76 2.54 -9.96
N SER A 93 -1.23 1.68 -10.89
CA SER A 93 -1.85 2.13 -12.13
C SER A 93 -3.21 2.82 -11.93
N THR A 94 -3.76 2.79 -10.71
CA THR A 94 -4.97 3.54 -10.38
C THR A 94 -4.75 5.05 -10.34
N GLY A 95 -3.51 5.51 -10.19
CA GLY A 95 -3.18 6.93 -10.02
C GLY A 95 -3.64 7.52 -8.68
N LEU A 96 -3.96 6.68 -7.69
CA LEU A 96 -4.48 7.10 -6.39
C LEU A 96 -3.42 7.25 -5.30
N PHE A 97 -2.18 6.80 -5.55
CA PHE A 97 -1.11 6.82 -4.57
C PHE A 97 -0.42 8.18 -4.53
N ASP A 98 -0.32 8.74 -3.33
CA ASP A 98 0.28 10.04 -3.04
C ASP A 98 1.81 9.96 -2.96
N TYR A 99 2.34 8.86 -2.41
CA TYR A 99 3.77 8.61 -2.32
C TYR A 99 4.12 7.17 -2.69
N VAL A 100 5.26 6.97 -3.33
CA VAL A 100 5.77 5.65 -3.72
C VAL A 100 7.22 5.53 -3.27
N TRP A 101 7.47 4.62 -2.33
CA TRP A 101 8.77 4.37 -1.71
C TRP A 101 9.37 3.09 -2.30
N VAL A 102 9.90 3.16 -3.53
CA VAL A 102 10.45 1.98 -4.20
C VAL A 102 11.60 1.38 -3.37
N GLN A 103 11.51 0.09 -3.06
CA GLN A 103 12.53 -0.62 -2.29
C GLN A 103 13.72 -0.97 -3.20
N PHE A 104 14.84 -0.28 -3.02
CA PHE A 104 16.08 -0.47 -3.78
C PHE A 104 17.14 -1.28 -3.02
N TYR A 105 16.70 -2.33 -2.36
CA TYR A 105 17.52 -3.29 -1.62
C TYR A 105 16.92 -4.70 -1.79
N ASN A 106 17.69 -5.74 -1.44
CA ASN A 106 17.30 -7.15 -1.52
C ASN A 106 16.86 -7.61 -2.94
N ASN A 107 17.33 -6.93 -3.98
CA ASN A 107 16.93 -7.15 -5.37
C ASN A 107 18.15 -6.97 -6.28
N PRO A 108 18.95 -8.03 -6.52
CA PRO A 108 20.25 -7.90 -7.19
C PRO A 108 20.22 -7.22 -8.56
N THR A 109 19.08 -7.22 -9.25
CA THR A 109 18.90 -6.61 -10.57
C THR A 109 18.78 -5.08 -10.51
N CYS A 110 18.28 -4.52 -9.41
CA CYS A 110 17.91 -3.11 -9.29
C CYS A 110 18.23 -2.46 -7.95
N GLU A 111 18.89 -3.17 -7.04
CA GLU A 111 19.36 -2.62 -5.77
C GLU A 111 20.56 -1.68 -5.93
N TYR A 112 20.73 -0.80 -4.94
CA TYR A 112 21.93 -0.01 -4.82
C TYR A 112 23.12 -0.90 -4.39
N SER A 113 24.27 -0.69 -5.03
CA SER A 113 25.53 -1.31 -4.63
C SER A 113 26.66 -0.28 -4.74
N SER A 114 27.47 -0.16 -3.70
CA SER A 114 28.61 0.77 -3.67
C SER A 114 29.71 0.41 -4.68
N SER A 115 29.85 -0.87 -5.02
CA SER A 115 30.83 -1.34 -6.02
C SER A 115 30.40 -1.04 -7.46
N ASN A 116 29.10 -0.85 -7.71
CA ASN A 116 28.58 -0.44 -9.01
C ASN A 116 27.29 0.39 -8.89
N PRO A 117 27.39 1.69 -8.53
CA PRO A 117 26.22 2.56 -8.39
C PRO A 117 25.45 2.79 -9.69
N ASN A 118 26.08 2.55 -10.85
CA ASN A 118 25.45 2.74 -12.15
C ASN A 118 24.44 1.63 -12.48
N LYS A 119 24.58 0.44 -11.90
CA LYS A 119 23.64 -0.67 -12.10
C LYS A 119 22.21 -0.29 -11.70
N TYR A 120 22.06 0.30 -10.51
CA TYR A 120 20.81 0.87 -10.00
C TYR A 120 20.25 1.97 -10.91
N LYS A 121 21.08 2.92 -11.33
CA LYS A 121 20.61 4.02 -12.21
C LYS A 121 20.11 3.49 -13.55
N ASN A 122 20.76 2.46 -14.09
CA ASN A 122 20.42 1.87 -15.38
C ASN A 122 19.16 1.00 -15.30
N SER A 123 18.88 0.35 -14.16
CA SER A 123 17.63 -0.41 -14.00
C SER A 123 16.41 0.50 -13.91
N TRP A 124 16.55 1.69 -13.34
CA TRP A 124 15.46 2.66 -13.19
C TRP A 124 15.18 3.54 -14.42
N LYS A 125 16.18 3.74 -15.29
CA LYS A 125 16.05 4.57 -16.51
C LYS A 125 15.47 3.84 -17.73
N LYS A 126 15.15 2.55 -17.60
CA LYS A 126 14.49 1.77 -18.65
C LYS A 126 12.98 2.01 -18.63
#